data_AF-A0A0M3J186-F1
#
_entry.id   AF-A0A0M3J186-F1
#
_cell.length_a   1.000
_cell.length_b   1.000
_cell.length_c   1.000
_cell.angle_alpha   90.00
_cell.angle_beta   90.00
_cell.angle_gamma   90.00
#
_symmetry.space_group_name_H-M   'P 1'
#
loop_
_entity.id
_entity.type
_entity.pdbx_description
1 polymer ?
#
loop_
_entity_poly.entity_id
_entity_poly.type
_entity_poly.pdbx_seq_one_letter_code
_entity_poly.pdbx_strand_id
1 'polypeptide(L)'
;NASDDTAKYVKDWHFQRESGTSYALYDLPSFLRFDWINNEKWSDQSGKDPFGDYRFVYFGVKNSWTIFHSDVMSSYSWSANICGRKLWYFVPPGQEELFRKDRDGFFEDITCDETKFVQANVIQFIQLPGEIVFVPSNWYHQVHNLEDAISINHNFINASNVDIVLTLICNRLVDVRNEIDDVKDVFSKEEFNEQCQKILKADIRINFEMLKSLVDSVIEERLSNVSRCWICAKHRDNLFECKKDDECLQFIIDYVKNRCCCSDDENNNGDDICQNCRQFMNEYEISCALRCSYLIDLYSKC
;
A
#
# COMPACT_ATOMS: atom_id res chain seq x y z
N ASN A 1 -29.19 34.23 5.70
CA ASN A 1 -28.42 33.60 4.61
C ASN A 1 -27.25 32.85 5.20
N ALA A 2 -27.51 31.66 5.75
CA ALA A 2 -26.46 30.74 6.16
C ALA A 2 -26.01 30.03 4.89
N SER A 3 -24.84 30.40 4.35
CA SER A 3 -24.26 29.67 3.23
C SER A 3 -23.78 28.32 3.74
N ASP A 4 -24.41 27.29 3.20
CA ASP A 4 -24.04 25.88 3.25
C ASP A 4 -22.68 25.66 2.57
N ASP A 5 -21.61 26.13 3.22
CA ASP A 5 -20.26 26.21 2.65
C ASP A 5 -19.45 24.97 3.03
N THR A 6 -19.99 23.79 2.70
CA THR A 6 -19.21 22.54 2.78
C THR A 6 -18.11 22.58 1.72
N ALA A 7 -16.85 22.67 2.17
CA ALA A 7 -15.69 22.68 1.29
C ALA A 7 -15.73 21.45 0.37
N LYS A 8 -15.80 21.69 -0.94
CA LYS A 8 -15.90 20.61 -1.94
C LYS A 8 -14.56 19.90 -2.07
N TYR A 9 -14.58 18.57 -1.98
CA TYR A 9 -13.40 17.74 -2.15
C TYR A 9 -13.69 16.58 -3.07
N VAL A 10 -13.05 16.58 -4.25
CA VAL A 10 -12.99 15.40 -5.11
C VAL A 10 -11.85 14.51 -4.59
N LYS A 11 -12.22 13.35 -4.03
CA LYS A 11 -11.31 12.31 -3.57
C LYS A 11 -11.50 11.06 -4.42
N ASP A 12 -10.46 10.24 -4.49
CA ASP A 12 -10.49 8.93 -5.13
C ASP A 12 -10.92 8.97 -6.61
N TRP A 13 -10.60 10.06 -7.30
CA TRP A 13 -10.92 10.15 -8.72
C TRP A 13 -9.94 9.30 -9.52
N HIS A 14 -10.45 8.23 -10.14
CA HIS A 14 -9.73 7.30 -11.01
C HIS A 14 -9.42 7.90 -12.38
N PHE A 15 -8.77 9.06 -12.38
CA PHE A 15 -8.59 9.89 -13.56
C PHE A 15 -7.86 9.17 -14.69
N GLN A 16 -6.81 8.39 -14.39
CA GLN A 16 -6.05 7.67 -15.41
C GLN A 16 -6.91 6.65 -16.16
N ARG A 17 -7.64 5.81 -15.42
CA ARG A 17 -8.56 4.83 -15.99
C ARG A 17 -9.70 5.50 -16.76
N GLU A 18 -10.31 6.54 -16.20
CA GLU A 18 -11.47 7.21 -16.81
C GLU A 18 -11.11 8.02 -18.07
N SER A 19 -9.91 8.60 -18.12
CA SER A 19 -9.44 9.38 -19.28
C SER A 19 -8.84 8.50 -20.39
N GLY A 20 -8.57 7.22 -20.11
CA GLY A 20 -7.87 6.34 -21.05
C GLY A 20 -6.40 6.72 -21.28
N THR A 21 -5.79 7.42 -20.33
CA THR A 21 -4.42 7.96 -20.43
C THR A 21 -3.44 7.27 -19.47
N SER A 22 -3.70 6.03 -19.08
CA SER A 22 -2.79 5.20 -18.25
C SER A 22 -1.34 5.41 -18.72
N TYR A 23 -0.51 5.97 -17.84
CA TYR A 23 0.93 6.25 -18.06
C TYR A 23 1.33 7.32 -19.08
N ALA A 24 0.41 8.09 -19.64
CA ALA A 24 0.74 9.14 -20.62
C ALA A 24 0.94 10.54 -20.00
N LEU A 25 0.61 10.73 -18.73
CA LEU A 25 0.51 12.06 -18.10
C LEU A 25 1.66 12.41 -17.14
N TYR A 26 2.28 11.41 -16.52
CA TYR A 26 3.43 11.57 -15.65
C TYR A 26 4.25 10.29 -15.60
N ASP A 27 5.53 10.45 -15.35
CA ASP A 27 6.45 9.35 -15.06
C ASP A 27 6.61 9.15 -13.56
N LEU A 28 6.88 7.91 -13.16
CA LEU A 28 7.18 7.56 -11.78
C LEU A 28 8.69 7.68 -11.52
N PRO A 29 9.11 8.31 -10.41
CA PRO A 29 10.46 8.14 -9.89
C PRO A 29 10.79 6.66 -9.74
N SER A 30 12.05 6.30 -9.99
CA SER A 30 12.52 4.91 -10.02
C SER A 30 12.11 4.09 -8.77
N PHE A 31 12.14 4.68 -7.59
CA PHE A 31 11.77 4.01 -6.33
C PHE A 31 10.26 3.73 -6.17
N LEU A 32 9.39 4.36 -6.98
CA LEU A 32 7.94 4.13 -7.00
C LEU A 32 7.49 3.18 -8.11
N ARG A 33 8.41 2.74 -8.98
CA ARG A 33 8.07 1.87 -10.13
C ARG A 33 7.79 0.42 -9.74
N PHE A 34 8.24 -0.02 -8.57
CA PHE A 34 8.00 -1.37 -8.06
C PHE A 34 6.66 -1.42 -7.34
N ASP A 35 5.60 -1.48 -8.13
CA ASP A 35 4.21 -1.45 -7.71
C ASP A 35 3.46 -2.56 -8.44
N TRP A 36 3.16 -3.65 -7.72
CA TRP A 36 2.59 -4.85 -8.29
C TRP A 36 1.13 -4.70 -8.73
N ILE A 37 0.43 -3.68 -8.23
CA ILE A 37 -1.00 -3.52 -8.53
C ILE A 37 -1.23 -2.51 -9.63
N ASN A 38 -0.49 -1.39 -9.66
CA ASN A 38 -0.70 -0.39 -10.69
C ASN A 38 0.28 -0.53 -11.85
N ASN A 39 1.56 -0.79 -11.61
CA ASN A 39 2.64 -0.53 -12.59
C ASN A 39 3.28 -1.80 -13.18
N GLU A 40 2.46 -2.80 -13.52
CA GLU A 40 2.92 -4.05 -14.12
C GLU A 40 2.17 -4.35 -15.42
N LYS A 41 2.69 -5.30 -16.21
CA LYS A 41 2.08 -5.63 -17.52
C LYS A 41 0.64 -6.14 -17.39
N TRP A 42 0.29 -6.72 -16.25
CA TRP A 42 -1.06 -7.23 -15.98
C TRP A 42 -2.03 -6.17 -15.46
N SER A 43 -1.55 -5.05 -14.92
CA SER A 43 -2.36 -4.05 -14.23
C SER A 43 -3.42 -3.38 -15.10
N ASP A 44 -3.16 -3.23 -16.41
CA ASP A 44 -4.16 -2.68 -17.35
C ASP A 44 -4.79 -3.78 -18.25
N GLN A 45 -4.51 -5.07 -18.00
CA GLN A 45 -5.09 -6.17 -18.78
C GLN A 45 -6.46 -6.57 -18.20
N SER A 46 -7.52 -6.28 -18.96
CA SER A 46 -8.88 -6.69 -18.63
C SER A 46 -8.97 -8.18 -18.32
N GLY A 47 -9.49 -8.51 -17.13
CA GLY A 47 -9.64 -9.89 -16.64
C GLY A 47 -8.42 -10.50 -15.96
N LYS A 48 -7.27 -9.80 -15.90
CA LYS A 48 -6.08 -10.25 -15.16
C LYS A 48 -5.74 -9.39 -13.95
N ASP A 49 -6.14 -8.13 -13.93
CA ASP A 49 -5.99 -7.27 -12.76
C ASP A 49 -7.09 -7.60 -11.71
N PRO A 50 -6.73 -8.20 -10.55
CA PRO A 50 -7.72 -8.54 -9.54
C PRO A 50 -8.12 -7.33 -8.67
N PHE A 51 -7.42 -6.20 -8.77
CA PHE A 51 -7.55 -5.05 -7.88
C PHE A 51 -8.27 -3.86 -8.52
N GLY A 52 -8.06 -3.62 -9.80
CA GLY A 52 -8.51 -2.42 -10.47
C GLY A 52 -7.51 -1.27 -10.28
N ASP A 53 -8.01 -0.05 -10.44
CA ASP A 53 -7.18 1.15 -10.45
C ASP A 53 -7.01 1.69 -9.02
N TYR A 54 -5.79 1.69 -8.48
CA TYR A 54 -5.45 2.29 -7.19
C TYR A 54 -4.63 3.58 -7.34
N ARG A 55 -4.84 4.27 -8.47
CA ARG A 55 -4.27 5.57 -8.80
C ARG A 55 -5.37 6.61 -8.74
N PHE A 56 -5.14 7.67 -7.99
CA PHE A 56 -6.15 8.64 -7.63
C PHE A 56 -5.66 10.06 -7.87
N VAL A 57 -6.56 10.92 -8.35
CA VAL A 57 -6.39 12.37 -8.30
C VAL A 57 -7.27 12.91 -7.17
N TYR A 58 -6.65 13.72 -6.32
CA TYR A 58 -7.33 14.44 -5.26
C TYR A 58 -7.35 15.91 -5.63
N PHE A 59 -8.53 16.51 -5.74
CA PHE A 59 -8.73 17.92 -6.04
C PHE A 59 -9.62 18.55 -4.98
N GLY A 60 -8.99 19.26 -4.05
CA GLY A 60 -9.65 19.84 -2.89
C GLY A 60 -9.51 21.36 -2.85
N VAL A 61 -10.57 22.05 -2.47
CA VAL A 61 -10.49 23.49 -2.15
C VAL A 61 -9.88 23.69 -0.76
N LYS A 62 -9.38 24.89 -0.49
CA LYS A 62 -8.90 25.29 0.84
C LYS A 62 -9.90 24.90 1.95
N ASN A 63 -9.37 24.39 3.06
CA ASN A 63 -10.10 23.88 4.23
C ASN A 63 -10.86 22.55 4.01
N SER A 64 -10.78 21.95 2.82
CA SER A 64 -11.15 20.54 2.68
C SER A 64 -10.08 19.64 3.30
N TRP A 65 -10.47 18.44 3.72
CA TRP A 65 -9.58 17.53 4.43
C TRP A 65 -10.00 16.07 4.27
N THR A 66 -9.04 15.16 4.46
CA THR A 66 -9.26 13.72 4.53
C THR A 66 -9.20 13.30 5.98
N ILE A 67 -10.22 12.56 6.43
CA ILE A 67 -10.37 12.07 7.80
C ILE A 67 -9.19 11.21 8.24
N PHE A 68 -9.04 11.06 9.55
CA PHE A 68 -8.08 10.15 10.14
C PHE A 68 -8.36 8.69 9.76
N HIS A 69 -7.43 8.06 9.05
CA HIS A 69 -7.56 6.69 8.55
C HIS A 69 -6.18 6.08 8.29
N SER A 70 -6.13 4.76 8.15
CA SER A 70 -5.05 4.08 7.44
C SER A 70 -5.53 3.65 6.06
N ASP A 71 -4.61 3.53 5.11
CA ASP A 71 -4.90 3.03 3.78
C ASP A 71 -5.47 1.60 3.78
N VAL A 72 -6.32 1.31 2.79
CA VAL A 72 -6.95 0.00 2.61
C VAL A 72 -5.91 -1.10 2.31
N MET A 73 -6.28 -2.35 2.55
CA MET A 73 -5.43 -3.54 2.32
C MET A 73 -4.09 -3.55 3.07
N SER A 74 -3.88 -2.65 4.04
CA SER A 74 -2.55 -2.39 4.62
C SER A 74 -1.50 -2.09 3.53
N SER A 75 -1.92 -1.50 2.41
CA SER A 75 -1.02 -1.13 1.32
C SER A 75 -0.04 -0.05 1.78
N TYR A 76 1.01 0.16 0.99
CA TYR A 76 1.69 1.45 1.02
C TYR A 76 0.87 2.47 0.25
N SER A 77 1.17 3.74 0.45
CA SER A 77 0.68 4.82 -0.39
C SER A 77 1.76 5.86 -0.62
N TRP A 78 1.58 6.68 -1.64
CA TRP A 78 2.32 7.91 -1.81
C TRP A 78 1.42 9.01 -2.36
N SER A 79 1.75 10.26 -2.05
CA SER A 79 1.05 11.44 -2.54
C SER A 79 2.05 12.44 -3.11
N ALA A 80 1.98 12.68 -4.42
CA ALA A 80 2.73 13.74 -5.10
C ALA A 80 1.86 14.99 -5.18
N ASN A 81 2.29 16.07 -4.51
CA ASN A 81 1.52 17.30 -4.47
C ASN A 81 1.86 18.18 -5.68
N ILE A 82 0.87 18.45 -6.54
CA ILE A 82 1.06 19.18 -7.80
C ILE A 82 0.95 20.70 -7.55
N CYS A 83 -0.04 21.12 -6.77
CA CYS A 83 -0.22 22.51 -6.38
C CYS A 83 -0.89 22.63 -5.01
N GLY A 84 -0.84 23.83 -4.42
CA GLY A 84 -1.35 24.09 -3.08
C GLY A 84 -0.45 23.52 -2.00
N ARG A 85 -0.92 23.57 -0.74
CA ARG A 85 -0.18 23.13 0.43
C ARG A 85 -1.04 22.21 1.29
N LYS A 86 -0.46 21.12 1.77
CA LYS A 86 -1.17 20.12 2.58
C LYS A 86 -0.53 19.95 3.94
N LEU A 87 -1.32 20.04 5.00
CA LEU A 87 -0.89 19.77 6.37
C LEU A 87 -1.19 18.32 6.70
N TRP A 88 -0.14 17.54 6.94
CA TRP A 88 -0.21 16.14 7.30
C TRP A 88 -0.08 15.96 8.80
N TYR A 89 -0.86 15.01 9.33
CA TYR A 89 -0.68 14.42 10.65
C TYR A 89 -0.49 12.93 10.45
N PHE A 90 0.63 12.39 10.93
CA PHE A 90 0.94 10.97 10.92
C PHE A 90 0.96 10.43 12.35
N VAL A 91 0.33 9.28 12.54
CA VAL A 91 0.27 8.56 13.80
C VAL A 91 0.96 7.21 13.60
N PRO A 92 2.04 6.90 14.34
CA PRO A 92 2.71 5.61 14.26
C PRO A 92 1.77 4.45 14.57
N PRO A 93 1.92 3.28 13.90
CA PRO A 93 1.10 2.11 14.16
C PRO A 93 1.08 1.70 15.64
N GLY A 94 -0.11 1.41 16.16
CA GLY A 94 -0.40 1.14 17.57
C GLY A 94 -0.69 2.38 18.41
N GLN A 95 -0.45 3.59 17.92
CA GLN A 95 -0.77 4.84 18.64
C GLN A 95 -2.15 5.40 18.28
N GLU A 96 -2.77 4.92 17.20
CA GLU A 96 -4.14 5.27 16.77
C GLU A 96 -5.19 5.01 17.85
N GLU A 97 -4.95 4.03 18.73
CA GLU A 97 -5.85 3.68 19.85
C GLU A 97 -6.09 4.85 20.82
N LEU A 98 -5.16 5.80 20.92
CA LEU A 98 -5.36 7.02 21.72
C LEU A 98 -6.46 7.92 21.13
N PHE A 99 -6.75 7.77 19.85
CA PHE A 99 -7.82 8.46 19.12
C PHE A 99 -9.02 7.55 18.85
N ARG A 100 -9.12 6.40 19.51
CA ARG A 100 -10.34 5.58 19.46
C ARG A 100 -11.50 6.36 20.06
N LYS A 101 -12.59 6.46 19.30
CA LYS A 101 -13.82 7.12 19.73
C LYS A 101 -14.72 6.13 20.45
N ASP A 102 -14.91 4.96 19.85
CA ASP A 102 -15.75 3.88 20.35
C ASP A 102 -15.32 2.53 19.75
N ARG A 103 -16.19 1.51 19.82
CA ARG A 103 -15.91 0.19 19.23
C ARG A 103 -15.88 0.20 17.71
N ASP A 104 -16.59 1.14 17.11
CA ASP A 104 -16.89 1.16 15.68
C ASP A 104 -15.94 2.09 14.91
N GLY A 105 -15.13 2.90 15.60
CA GLY A 105 -14.10 3.69 14.92
C GLY A 105 -13.27 4.64 15.77
N PHE A 106 -12.48 5.42 15.04
CA PHE A 106 -11.61 6.47 15.54
C PHE A 106 -12.28 7.85 15.37
N PHE A 107 -11.73 8.87 16.01
CA PHE A 107 -12.11 10.25 15.69
C PHE A 107 -11.83 10.55 14.21
N GLU A 108 -12.78 11.18 13.52
CA GLU A 108 -12.56 11.62 12.14
C GLU A 108 -11.51 12.73 12.10
N ASP A 109 -11.59 13.71 13.00
CA ASP A 109 -10.61 14.80 13.14
C ASP A 109 -9.84 14.69 14.46
N ILE A 110 -8.56 14.31 14.39
CA ILE A 110 -7.71 14.19 15.60
C ILE A 110 -7.28 15.53 16.18
N THR A 111 -7.43 16.64 15.45
CA THR A 111 -7.11 18.00 15.96
C THR A 111 -8.12 18.49 16.99
N CYS A 112 -9.23 17.77 17.18
CA CYS A 112 -10.17 18.06 18.27
C CYS A 112 -9.54 17.90 19.66
N ASP A 113 -8.44 17.15 19.77
CA ASP A 113 -7.71 16.93 21.02
C ASP A 113 -6.19 16.83 20.77
N GLU A 114 -5.58 17.98 20.47
CA GLU A 114 -4.12 18.09 20.28
C GLU A 114 -3.31 17.72 21.55
N THR A 115 -3.95 17.65 22.73
CA THR A 115 -3.25 17.28 23.97
C THR A 115 -2.66 15.88 23.92
N LYS A 116 -3.24 15.00 23.09
CA LYS A 116 -2.79 13.62 22.87
C LYS A 116 -1.57 13.53 21.94
N PHE A 117 -1.22 14.59 21.22
CA PHE A 117 -0.23 14.51 20.13
C PHE A 117 1.16 14.09 20.61
N VAL A 118 1.59 14.63 21.75
CA VAL A 118 2.88 14.27 22.36
C VAL A 118 2.89 12.81 22.79
N GLN A 119 1.80 12.32 23.38
CA GLN A 119 1.69 10.93 23.84
C GLN A 119 1.66 9.95 22.66
N ALA A 120 0.91 10.29 21.61
CA ALA A 120 0.76 9.47 20.41
C ALA A 120 1.95 9.60 19.44
N ASN A 121 2.96 10.42 19.75
CA ASN A 121 4.08 10.74 18.87
C ASN A 121 3.62 11.20 17.48
N VAL A 122 2.64 12.09 17.42
CA VAL A 122 2.10 12.63 16.17
C VAL A 122 3.19 13.39 15.42
N ILE A 123 3.42 13.03 14.16
CA ILE A 123 4.34 13.72 13.26
C ILE A 123 3.50 14.67 12.41
N GLN A 124 3.80 15.98 12.48
CA GLN A 124 3.10 17.01 11.73
C GLN A 124 4.06 17.74 10.78
N PHE A 125 3.65 17.90 9.52
CA PHE A 125 4.44 18.66 8.55
C PHE A 125 3.58 19.19 7.40
N ILE A 126 4.09 20.20 6.69
CA ILE A 126 3.44 20.77 5.50
C ILE A 126 4.14 20.23 4.27
N GLN A 127 3.38 19.57 3.40
CA GLN A 127 3.79 19.20 2.06
C GLN A 127 3.59 20.39 1.11
N LEU A 128 4.64 20.75 0.38
CA LEU A 128 4.69 21.83 -0.60
C LEU A 128 4.49 21.28 -2.03
N PRO A 129 4.23 22.14 -3.03
CA PRO A 129 4.20 21.73 -4.43
C PRO A 129 5.53 21.08 -4.87
N GLY A 130 5.44 19.98 -5.63
CA GLY A 130 6.59 19.21 -6.11
C GLY A 130 7.10 18.15 -5.13
N GLU A 131 6.63 18.13 -3.88
CA GLU A 131 7.05 17.13 -2.90
C GLU A 131 6.20 15.85 -2.99
N ILE A 132 6.84 14.71 -2.71
CA ILE A 132 6.19 13.40 -2.59
C ILE A 132 6.25 12.95 -1.13
N VAL A 133 5.08 12.63 -0.57
CA VAL A 133 4.95 11.99 0.74
C VAL A 133 4.75 10.50 0.54
N PHE A 134 5.57 9.69 1.19
CA PHE A 134 5.38 8.24 1.27
C PHE A 134 4.66 7.87 2.58
N VAL A 135 3.63 7.05 2.49
CA VAL A 135 2.82 6.55 3.61
C VAL A 135 3.11 5.06 3.79
N PRO A 136 3.81 4.64 4.86
CA PRO A 136 4.04 3.23 5.12
C PRO A 136 2.76 2.52 5.59
N SER A 137 2.74 1.20 5.48
CA SER A 137 1.59 0.36 5.82
C SER A 137 1.15 0.59 7.26
N ASN A 138 -0.16 0.70 7.47
CA ASN A 138 -0.82 0.87 8.77
C ASN A 138 -0.49 2.18 9.50
N TRP A 139 0.19 3.14 8.87
CA TRP A 139 0.32 4.48 9.42
C TRP A 139 -1.00 5.22 9.25
N TYR A 140 -1.66 5.47 10.38
CA TYR A 140 -2.84 6.31 10.38
C TYR A 140 -2.45 7.76 10.11
N HIS A 141 -3.23 8.45 9.29
CA HIS A 141 -2.94 9.79 8.88
C HIS A 141 -4.19 10.60 8.58
N GLN A 142 -4.04 11.92 8.69
CA GLN A 142 -5.07 12.93 8.41
C GLN A 142 -4.43 14.06 7.62
N VAL A 143 -5.14 14.60 6.62
CA VAL A 143 -4.59 15.60 5.69
C VAL A 143 -5.54 16.76 5.50
N HIS A 144 -5.05 17.98 5.73
CA HIS A 144 -5.81 19.22 5.55
C HIS A 144 -5.24 20.04 4.39
N ASN A 145 -6.09 20.47 3.46
CA ASN A 145 -5.69 21.36 2.36
C ASN A 145 -5.66 22.81 2.88
N LEU A 146 -4.47 23.39 3.01
CA LEU A 146 -4.27 24.77 3.48
C LEU A 146 -4.58 25.81 2.40
N GLU A 147 -4.57 25.37 1.14
CA GLU A 147 -4.85 26.10 -0.10
C GLU A 147 -5.62 25.18 -1.04
N ASP A 148 -6.15 25.71 -2.14
CA ASP A 148 -6.67 24.85 -3.21
C ASP A 148 -5.53 23.96 -3.72
N ALA A 149 -5.74 22.64 -3.67
CA ALA A 149 -4.68 21.67 -3.85
C ALA A 149 -5.09 20.54 -4.80
N ILE A 150 -4.13 20.14 -5.63
CA ILE A 150 -4.22 18.97 -6.48
C ILE A 150 -3.05 18.04 -6.13
N SER A 151 -3.35 16.76 -5.88
CA SER A 151 -2.32 15.73 -5.75
C SER A 151 -2.66 14.47 -6.52
N ILE A 152 -1.61 13.73 -6.85
CA ILE A 152 -1.69 12.39 -7.42
C ILE A 152 -1.30 11.43 -6.30
N ASN A 153 -2.12 10.41 -6.10
CA ASN A 153 -1.95 9.45 -5.01
C ASN A 153 -2.03 8.03 -5.56
N HIS A 154 -1.14 7.14 -5.14
CA HIS A 154 -1.29 5.72 -5.42
C HIS A 154 -1.26 4.94 -4.12
N ASN A 155 -2.13 3.94 -4.01
CA ASN A 155 -1.94 2.83 -3.08
C ASN A 155 -1.20 1.72 -3.82
N PHE A 156 -0.27 1.03 -3.17
CA PHE A 156 0.51 -0.02 -3.82
C PHE A 156 0.98 -1.15 -2.90
N ILE A 157 1.21 -2.31 -3.53
CA ILE A 157 1.75 -3.52 -2.90
C ILE A 157 3.02 -3.93 -3.64
N ASN A 158 4.05 -4.34 -2.91
CA ASN A 158 5.25 -4.93 -3.47
C ASN A 158 5.93 -5.90 -2.48
N ALA A 159 7.14 -6.36 -2.81
CA ALA A 159 7.91 -7.28 -1.98
C ALA A 159 8.19 -6.78 -0.56
N SER A 160 8.15 -5.47 -0.33
CA SER A 160 8.45 -4.85 0.96
C SER A 160 7.25 -4.82 1.90
N ASN A 161 6.02 -5.02 1.43
CA ASN A 161 4.82 -5.00 2.28
C ASN A 161 3.83 -6.17 2.07
N VAL A 162 4.03 -7.05 1.10
CA VAL A 162 3.10 -8.16 0.82
C VAL A 162 2.83 -9.06 2.03
N ASP A 163 3.79 -9.24 2.93
CA ASP A 163 3.65 -9.97 4.19
C ASP A 163 2.73 -9.27 5.19
N ILE A 164 2.72 -7.94 5.19
CA ILE A 164 1.81 -7.14 6.02
C ILE A 164 0.38 -7.31 5.50
N VAL A 165 0.20 -7.28 4.17
CA VAL A 165 -1.09 -7.56 3.52
C VAL A 165 -1.58 -8.97 3.84
N LEU A 166 -0.71 -9.98 3.74
CA LEU A 166 -1.06 -11.35 4.11
C LEU A 166 -1.46 -11.47 5.59
N THR A 167 -0.72 -10.80 6.49
CA THR A 167 -1.03 -10.79 7.92
C THR A 167 -2.39 -10.15 8.20
N LEU A 168 -2.73 -9.04 7.51
CA LEU A 168 -4.06 -8.43 7.57
C LEU A 168 -5.14 -9.43 7.18
N ILE A 169 -5.01 -10.10 6.03
CA ILE A 169 -6.00 -11.06 5.53
C ILE A 169 -6.19 -12.21 6.53
N CYS A 170 -5.10 -12.78 7.05
CA CYS A 170 -5.15 -13.85 8.04
C CYS A 170 -5.90 -13.43 9.30
N ASN A 171 -5.50 -12.32 9.92
CA ASN A 171 -6.11 -11.83 11.15
C ASN A 171 -7.59 -11.50 10.91
N ARG A 172 -7.90 -10.80 9.83
CA ARG A 172 -9.26 -10.36 9.58
C ARG A 172 -10.19 -11.51 9.20
N LEU A 173 -9.68 -12.56 8.56
CA LEU A 173 -10.47 -13.76 8.33
C LEU A 173 -10.85 -14.48 9.63
N VAL A 174 -9.98 -14.46 10.64
CA VAL A 174 -10.33 -14.99 11.98
C VAL A 174 -11.47 -14.17 12.57
N ASP A 175 -11.38 -12.84 12.52
CA ASP A 175 -12.46 -11.97 13.01
C ASP A 175 -13.77 -12.23 12.26
N VAL A 176 -13.74 -12.24 10.92
CA VAL A 176 -14.93 -12.50 10.10
C VAL A 176 -15.57 -13.83 10.48
N ARG A 177 -14.77 -14.89 10.66
CA ARG A 177 -15.27 -16.21 11.09
C ARG A 177 -15.93 -16.14 12.46
N ASN A 178 -15.38 -15.37 13.40
CA ASN A 178 -15.95 -15.20 14.74
C ASN A 178 -17.25 -14.38 14.71
N GLU A 179 -17.32 -13.34 13.87
CA GLU A 179 -18.50 -12.46 13.76
C GLU A 179 -19.73 -13.17 13.17
N ILE A 180 -19.53 -14.19 12.32
CA ILE A 180 -20.62 -14.96 11.70
C ILE A 180 -20.70 -16.41 12.19
N ASP A 181 -20.03 -16.75 13.30
CA ASP A 181 -19.98 -18.13 13.80
C ASP A 181 -21.37 -18.67 14.20
N ASP A 182 -22.30 -17.78 14.57
CA ASP A 182 -23.68 -18.11 14.95
C ASP A 182 -24.50 -18.72 13.80
N VAL A 183 -24.17 -18.39 12.55
CA VAL A 183 -24.83 -18.92 11.34
C VAL A 183 -24.04 -20.04 10.66
N LYS A 184 -22.93 -20.50 11.26
CA LYS A 184 -22.04 -21.49 10.66
C LYS A 184 -22.73 -22.81 10.31
N ASP A 185 -23.62 -23.28 11.17
CA ASP A 185 -24.36 -24.54 10.98
C ASP A 185 -25.48 -24.43 9.93
N VAL A 186 -25.76 -23.23 9.41
CA VAL A 186 -26.71 -23.00 8.31
C VAL A 186 -26.09 -23.35 6.95
N PHE A 187 -24.76 -23.32 6.85
CA PHE A 187 -24.01 -23.52 5.60
C PHE A 187 -23.23 -24.85 5.61
N SER A 188 -22.91 -25.37 4.42
CA SER A 188 -21.79 -26.30 4.31
C SER A 188 -20.46 -25.62 4.68
N LYS A 189 -19.42 -26.40 4.98
CA LYS A 189 -18.09 -25.85 5.30
C LYS A 189 -17.55 -25.02 4.13
N GLU A 190 -17.77 -25.47 2.91
CA GLU A 190 -17.36 -24.79 1.68
C GLU A 190 -18.09 -23.47 1.51
N GLU A 191 -19.43 -23.47 1.62
CA GLU A 191 -20.24 -22.25 1.51
C GLU A 191 -19.88 -21.23 2.61
N PHE A 192 -19.69 -21.68 3.85
CA PHE A 192 -19.29 -20.80 4.95
C PHE A 192 -17.94 -20.11 4.66
N ASN A 193 -16.96 -20.87 4.17
CA ASN A 193 -15.66 -20.32 3.79
C ASN A 193 -15.78 -19.33 2.62
N GLU A 194 -16.63 -19.61 1.62
CA GLU A 194 -16.90 -18.66 0.54
C GLU A 194 -17.55 -17.37 1.05
N GLN A 195 -18.49 -17.45 1.98
CA GLN A 195 -19.09 -16.26 2.60
C GLN A 195 -18.05 -15.46 3.38
N CYS A 196 -17.17 -16.13 4.13
CA CYS A 196 -16.06 -15.47 4.80
C CYS A 196 -15.17 -14.70 3.81
N GLN A 197 -14.81 -15.30 2.67
CA GLN A 197 -14.00 -14.61 1.64
C GLN A 197 -14.73 -13.43 1.00
N LYS A 198 -16.06 -13.51 0.83
CA LYS A 198 -16.88 -12.40 0.30
C LYS A 198 -16.94 -11.24 1.29
N ILE A 199 -17.15 -11.52 2.57
CA ILE A 199 -17.17 -10.50 3.63
C ILE A 199 -15.78 -9.86 3.76
N LEU A 200 -14.72 -10.67 3.77
CA LEU A 200 -13.34 -10.20 3.84
C LEU A 200 -13.02 -9.23 2.69
N LYS A 201 -13.39 -9.59 1.45
CA LYS A 201 -13.23 -8.70 0.29
C LYS A 201 -14.04 -7.42 0.43
N ALA A 202 -15.27 -7.48 0.93
CA ALA A 202 -16.11 -6.31 1.09
C ALA A 202 -15.54 -5.34 2.14
N ASP A 203 -14.99 -5.89 3.22
CA ASP A 203 -14.49 -5.18 4.39
C ASP A 203 -13.11 -4.54 4.17
N ILE A 204 -12.10 -5.36 3.82
CA ILE A 204 -10.70 -4.89 3.68
C ILE A 204 -10.24 -4.73 2.22
N ARG A 205 -11.16 -4.84 1.25
CA ARG A 205 -10.93 -4.71 -0.21
C ARG A 205 -10.07 -5.81 -0.86
N ILE A 206 -9.63 -6.80 -0.09
CA ILE A 206 -8.81 -7.92 -0.57
C ILE A 206 -9.21 -9.22 0.11
N ASN A 207 -9.03 -10.35 -0.57
CA ASN A 207 -9.19 -11.69 -0.01
C ASN A 207 -8.03 -12.60 -0.46
N PHE A 208 -8.02 -13.86 -0.02
CA PHE A 208 -6.93 -14.79 -0.36
C PHE A 208 -6.81 -15.05 -1.86
N GLU A 209 -7.92 -15.17 -2.57
CA GLU A 209 -7.95 -15.42 -4.02
C GLU A 209 -7.28 -14.26 -4.79
N MET A 210 -7.63 -13.01 -4.44
CA MET A 210 -7.05 -11.81 -5.05
C MET A 210 -5.55 -11.71 -4.79
N LEU A 211 -5.11 -11.92 -3.54
CA LEU A 211 -3.68 -11.90 -3.19
C LEU A 211 -2.93 -13.03 -3.91
N LYS A 212 -3.50 -14.23 -3.99
CA LYS A 212 -2.89 -15.37 -4.69
C LYS A 212 -2.72 -15.08 -6.18
N SER A 213 -3.76 -14.55 -6.83
CA SER A 213 -3.72 -14.17 -8.25
C SER A 213 -2.62 -13.14 -8.56
N LEU A 214 -2.47 -12.12 -7.69
CA LEU A 214 -1.40 -11.14 -7.79
C LEU A 214 -0.02 -11.76 -7.68
N VAL A 215 0.18 -12.54 -6.62
CA VAL A 215 1.46 -13.18 -6.34
C VAL A 215 1.84 -14.16 -7.45
N ASP A 216 0.87 -14.89 -8.02
CA ASP A 216 1.09 -15.79 -9.15
C ASP A 216 1.51 -15.03 -10.42
N SER A 217 0.89 -13.87 -10.69
CA SER A 217 1.26 -13.00 -11.81
C SER A 217 2.70 -12.47 -11.64
N VAL A 218 3.06 -12.07 -10.43
CA VAL A 218 4.44 -11.68 -10.09
C VAL A 218 5.39 -12.85 -10.29
N ILE A 219 5.06 -14.05 -9.79
CA ILE A 219 5.90 -15.25 -9.95
C ILE A 219 6.13 -15.57 -11.43
N GLU A 220 5.07 -15.59 -12.23
CA GLU A 220 5.13 -15.89 -13.66
C GLU A 220 6.06 -14.89 -14.39
N GLU A 221 5.87 -13.58 -14.18
CA GLU A 221 6.70 -12.58 -14.83
C GLU A 221 8.15 -12.62 -14.35
N ARG A 222 8.39 -12.71 -13.03
CA ARG A 222 9.76 -12.69 -12.51
C ARG A 222 10.56 -13.95 -12.89
N LEU A 223 9.95 -15.13 -12.95
CA LEU A 223 10.60 -16.35 -13.47
C LEU A 223 11.00 -16.24 -14.94
N SER A 224 10.32 -15.41 -15.73
CA SER A 224 10.72 -15.13 -17.11
C SER A 224 11.96 -14.22 -17.21
N ASN A 225 12.23 -13.44 -16.15
CA ASN A 225 13.32 -12.45 -16.11
C ASN A 225 14.58 -12.97 -15.42
N VAL A 226 14.46 -13.85 -14.42
CA VAL A 226 15.59 -14.34 -13.62
C VAL A 226 15.54 -15.84 -13.37
N SER A 227 16.71 -16.48 -13.28
CA SER A 227 16.86 -17.92 -13.01
C SER A 227 17.19 -18.26 -11.56
N ARG A 228 17.26 -17.26 -10.67
CA ARG A 228 17.63 -17.42 -9.26
C ARG A 228 16.76 -16.57 -8.35
N CYS A 229 16.66 -17.01 -7.10
CA CYS A 229 16.02 -16.30 -6.01
C CYS A 229 17.08 -15.63 -5.12
N TRP A 230 16.73 -14.50 -4.51
CA TRP A 230 17.44 -13.96 -3.37
C TRP A 230 17.21 -14.83 -2.12
N ILE A 231 18.28 -15.26 -1.47
CA ILE A 231 18.21 -16.08 -0.26
C ILE A 231 19.03 -15.42 0.84
N CYS A 232 18.39 -15.16 1.98
CA CYS A 232 19.10 -14.71 3.17
C CYS A 232 19.63 -15.94 3.94
N ALA A 233 20.93 -15.98 4.22
CA ALA A 233 21.55 -17.08 4.95
C ALA A 233 21.06 -17.17 6.41
N LYS A 234 20.72 -16.01 7.03
CA LYS A 234 20.23 -15.87 8.41
C LYS A 234 18.73 -16.18 8.53
N HIS A 235 17.92 -15.76 7.56
CA HIS A 235 16.46 -15.84 7.59
C HIS A 235 15.91 -16.76 6.49
N ARG A 236 16.44 -17.98 6.37
CA ARG A 236 16.06 -18.93 5.30
C ARG A 236 14.58 -19.31 5.34
N ASP A 237 14.04 -19.48 6.55
CA ASP A 237 12.67 -19.95 6.74
C ASP A 237 11.64 -18.82 6.72
N ASN A 238 12.06 -17.56 6.86
CA ASN A 238 11.17 -16.41 6.81
C ASN A 238 11.88 -15.17 6.24
N LEU A 239 11.88 -15.04 4.91
CA LEU A 239 12.49 -13.91 4.21
C LEU A 239 11.94 -12.55 4.68
N PHE A 240 10.70 -12.49 5.18
CA PHE A 240 10.10 -11.23 5.62
C PHE A 240 10.70 -10.66 6.91
N GLU A 241 11.45 -11.44 7.68
CA GLU A 241 12.23 -10.91 8.81
C GLU A 241 13.54 -10.27 8.35
N CYS A 242 14.02 -10.59 7.15
CA CYS A 242 15.25 -10.05 6.59
C CYS A 242 15.23 -8.52 6.48
N LYS A 243 14.06 -7.92 6.17
CA LYS A 243 13.91 -6.46 6.08
C LYS A 243 13.80 -5.75 7.44
N LYS A 244 13.64 -6.50 8.53
CA LYS A 244 13.57 -5.99 9.91
C LYS A 244 14.90 -6.14 10.66
N ASP A 245 15.87 -6.81 10.05
CA ASP A 245 17.18 -7.06 10.63
C ASP A 245 18.21 -6.10 10.04
N ASP A 246 18.79 -5.25 10.88
CA ASP A 246 19.69 -4.17 10.45
C ASP A 246 20.93 -4.70 9.70
N GLU A 247 21.49 -5.83 10.14
CA GLU A 247 22.64 -6.46 9.47
C GLU A 247 22.28 -6.95 8.07
N CYS A 248 21.12 -7.61 7.93
CA CYS A 248 20.62 -8.06 6.64
C CYS A 248 20.30 -6.88 5.70
N LEU A 249 19.67 -5.82 6.22
CA LEU A 249 19.36 -4.63 5.45
C LEU A 249 20.63 -3.94 4.96
N GLN A 250 21.62 -3.78 5.84
CA GLN A 250 22.91 -3.20 5.48
C GLN A 250 23.62 -4.06 4.42
N PHE A 251 23.59 -5.39 4.56
CA PHE A 251 24.15 -6.30 3.56
C PHE A 251 23.45 -6.17 2.19
N ILE A 252 22.12 -6.05 2.16
CA ILE A 252 21.36 -5.82 0.91
C ILE A 252 21.78 -4.49 0.29
N ILE A 253 21.86 -3.42 1.09
CA ILE A 253 22.28 -2.09 0.64
C ILE A 253 23.68 -2.17 0.01
N ASP A 254 24.65 -2.79 0.69
CA ASP A 254 26.02 -2.91 0.19
C ASP A 254 26.08 -3.81 -1.06
N TYR A 255 25.30 -4.89 -1.10
CA TYR A 255 25.21 -5.77 -2.26
C TYR A 255 24.75 -5.02 -3.51
N VAL A 256 23.70 -4.20 -3.37
CA VAL A 256 23.15 -3.39 -4.46
C VAL A 256 24.10 -2.26 -4.84
N LYS A 257 24.59 -1.47 -3.87
CA LYS A 257 25.50 -0.34 -4.12
C LYS A 257 26.77 -0.76 -4.87
N ASN A 258 27.37 -1.89 -4.49
CA ASN A 258 28.60 -2.39 -5.13
C ASN A 258 28.39 -2.87 -6.58
N ARG A 259 27.15 -3.02 -7.04
CA ARG A 259 26.79 -3.47 -8.40
C ARG A 259 26.00 -2.42 -9.17
N CYS A 260 25.55 -1.37 -8.51
CA CYS A 260 24.76 -0.31 -9.11
C CYS A 260 25.63 0.53 -10.05
N CYS A 261 25.09 0.83 -11.24
CA CYS A 261 25.69 1.79 -12.17
C CYS A 261 24.73 2.97 -12.47
N CYS A 262 23.67 3.13 -11.68
CA CYS A 262 22.79 4.30 -11.79
C CYS A 262 23.60 5.55 -11.44
N SER A 263 23.49 6.61 -12.25
CA SER A 263 24.06 7.91 -11.91
C SER A 263 23.07 8.75 -11.12
N ASP A 264 23.57 9.51 -10.15
CA ASP A 264 22.83 10.60 -9.48
C ASP A 264 22.89 11.90 -10.32
N ASP A 265 23.27 11.82 -11.60
CA ASP A 265 23.42 12.98 -12.47
C ASP A 265 22.06 13.63 -12.72
N GLU A 266 21.91 14.89 -12.30
CA GLU A 266 20.72 15.74 -12.51
C GLU A 266 20.34 15.92 -14.00
N ASN A 267 21.21 15.55 -14.94
CA ASN A 267 21.01 15.65 -16.40
C ASN A 267 20.56 14.34 -17.07
N ASN A 268 20.67 13.21 -16.36
CA ASN A 268 19.92 12.01 -16.71
C ASN A 268 18.62 12.17 -15.95
N ASN A 269 17.45 11.90 -16.53
CA ASN A 269 16.18 12.09 -15.82
C ASN A 269 16.00 11.17 -14.58
N GLY A 270 17.04 10.66 -13.91
CA GLY A 270 16.95 9.82 -12.69
C GLY A 270 16.15 8.53 -12.88
N ASP A 271 15.75 8.24 -14.12
CA ASP A 271 14.52 7.50 -14.39
C ASP A 271 14.80 6.03 -14.69
N ASP A 272 15.96 5.70 -15.26
CA ASP A 272 16.20 4.32 -15.68
C ASP A 272 17.08 3.55 -14.70
N ILE A 273 16.47 2.54 -14.07
CA ILE A 273 17.13 1.62 -13.16
C ILE A 273 18.07 0.74 -13.98
N CYS A 274 19.38 0.77 -13.66
CA CYS A 274 20.36 -0.04 -14.36
C CYS A 274 20.03 -1.54 -14.28
N GLN A 275 20.54 -2.32 -15.24
CA GLN A 275 20.24 -3.74 -15.35
C GLN A 275 20.56 -4.53 -14.07
N ASN A 276 21.62 -4.17 -13.35
CA ASN A 276 22.02 -4.82 -12.10
C ASN A 276 20.99 -4.61 -10.98
N CYS A 277 20.48 -3.39 -10.82
CA CYS A 277 19.44 -3.08 -9.84
C CYS A 277 18.12 -3.74 -10.22
N ARG A 278 17.75 -3.72 -11.51
CA ARG A 278 16.56 -4.41 -12.02
C ARG A 278 16.65 -5.92 -11.80
N GLN A 279 17.81 -6.50 -12.05
CA GLN A 279 18.06 -7.92 -11.80
C GLN A 279 17.90 -8.26 -10.30
N PHE A 280 18.51 -7.48 -9.41
CA PHE A 280 18.34 -7.67 -7.97
C PHE A 280 16.87 -7.60 -7.55
N MET A 281 16.13 -6.60 -8.03
CA MET A 281 14.71 -6.47 -7.69
C MET A 281 13.89 -7.67 -8.18
N ASN A 282 14.12 -8.16 -9.40
CA ASN A 282 13.46 -9.38 -9.87
C ASN A 282 13.77 -10.59 -8.97
N GLU A 283 15.03 -10.77 -8.55
CA GLU A 283 15.47 -11.86 -7.66
C GLU A 283 14.90 -11.73 -6.25
N TYR A 284 14.75 -10.51 -5.73
CA TYR A 284 14.15 -10.26 -4.42
C TYR A 284 12.63 -10.46 -4.46
N GLU A 285 11.96 -9.89 -5.45
CA GLU A 285 10.51 -9.96 -5.60
C GLU A 285 10.01 -11.39 -5.82
N ILE A 286 10.67 -12.18 -6.68
CA ILE A 286 10.31 -13.61 -6.86
C ILE A 286 10.40 -14.37 -5.54
N SER A 287 11.38 -14.06 -4.70
CA SER A 287 11.60 -14.75 -3.43
C SER A 287 10.51 -14.42 -2.41
N CYS A 288 10.14 -13.13 -2.30
CA CYS A 288 9.03 -12.68 -1.48
C CYS A 288 7.68 -13.24 -1.99
N ALA A 289 7.47 -13.25 -3.31
CA ALA A 289 6.26 -13.76 -3.93
C ALA A 289 6.10 -15.28 -3.71
N LEU A 290 7.13 -16.08 -3.98
CA LEU A 290 7.11 -17.53 -3.70
C LEU A 290 6.84 -17.83 -2.22
N ARG A 291 7.46 -17.05 -1.31
CA ARG A 291 7.20 -17.19 0.12
C ARG A 291 5.76 -16.86 0.48
N CYS A 292 5.21 -15.77 -0.07
CA CYS A 292 3.82 -15.38 0.15
C CYS A 292 2.86 -16.47 -0.36
N SER A 293 3.06 -16.96 -1.59
CA SER A 293 2.25 -18.05 -2.17
C SER A 293 2.25 -19.29 -1.29
N TYR A 294 3.42 -19.71 -0.81
CA TYR A 294 3.54 -20.85 0.09
C TYR A 294 2.75 -20.67 1.39
N LEU A 295 2.78 -19.47 1.98
CA LEU A 295 2.03 -19.18 3.20
C LEU A 295 0.51 -19.15 2.96
N ILE A 296 0.06 -18.66 1.81
CA ILE A 296 -1.35 -18.72 1.38
C ILE A 296 -1.80 -20.19 1.26
N ASP A 297 -0.98 -21.04 0.63
CA ASP A 297 -1.30 -22.47 0.44
C ASP A 297 -1.31 -23.23 1.78
N LEU A 298 -0.44 -22.86 2.72
CA LEU A 298 -0.46 -23.41 4.07
C LEU A 298 -1.73 -23.01 4.82
N TYR A 299 -2.09 -21.73 4.77
CA TYR A 299 -3.29 -21.23 5.45
C TYR A 299 -4.56 -21.87 4.90
N SER A 300 -4.64 -22.09 3.59
CA SER A 300 -5.79 -22.72 2.93
C SER A 300 -6.01 -24.19 3.36
N LYS A 301 -5.01 -24.84 3.98
CA LYS A 301 -5.13 -26.21 4.51
C LYS A 301 -5.58 -26.26 5.97
N CYS A 302 -5.64 -25.12 6.66
CA CYS A 302 -6.07 -24.98 8.05
C CYS A 302 -7.56 -24.62 8.16
#